data_AF-A0A9P6P173-F1
#
_entry.id   AF-A0A9P6P173-F1
#
_cell.length_a   1.000
_cell.length_b   1.000
_cell.length_c   1.000
_cell.angle_alpha   90.00
_cell.angle_beta   90.00
_cell.angle_gamma   90.00
#
_symmetry.space_group_name_H-M   'P 1'
#
loop_
_entity.id
_entity.type
_entity.pdbx_description
1 polymer ?
#
loop_
_entity_poly.entity_id
_entity_poly.type
_entity_poly.pdbx_seq_one_letter_code
_entity_poly.pdbx_strand_id
1 'polypeptide(L)'
;MGNSNLGGLPLQFFGQVGTGQLRFASEHMGNEISVISDFVDSVGNGADAQMTYNNQQQMNTAEKFFLTAADPSDGKLEDRLTEVINAKYEAGFLKPYNYVNGYARLQKYMDTNMTASSRQRILNVMGTFRPAFRSVAQSLTDIDLILVEEAFERLLLDYDRVFSSMGIPACLWRRTGEIYKGNKEFASLVKVPIENLREGRLCIYELMAEESAVNYWEKYGNIAFDPGQKAVLTSCLLRNPDPNSTNVISCCFSFTIRRDKYNIPTVIVGNFLPVQLQ
;
A
#
# COMPACT_ATOMS: atom_id res chain seq x y z
N MET A 1 -42.66 58.04 38.64
CA MET A 1 -43.76 57.07 38.44
C MET A 1 -44.31 57.32 37.04
N GLY A 2 -44.47 56.42 36.09
CA GLY A 2 -44.34 54.98 35.95
C GLY A 2 -44.67 54.65 34.47
N ASN A 3 -44.17 53.53 33.99
CA ASN A 3 -43.84 53.19 32.60
C ASN A 3 -44.99 52.96 31.59
N SER A 4 -44.62 53.02 30.30
CA SER A 4 -44.98 52.13 29.17
C SER A 4 -46.42 52.08 28.60
N ASN A 5 -46.55 52.30 27.27
CA ASN A 5 -46.53 51.28 26.21
C ASN A 5 -47.48 51.57 25.01
N LEU A 6 -47.09 51.02 23.85
CA LEU A 6 -47.87 50.68 22.64
C LEU A 6 -48.15 51.77 21.59
N GLY A 7 -47.38 51.69 20.50
CA GLY A 7 -47.82 52.10 19.17
C GLY A 7 -48.61 50.99 18.45
N GLY A 8 -49.46 51.41 17.52
CA GLY A 8 -50.10 50.56 16.51
C GLY A 8 -49.93 51.18 15.11
N LEU A 9 -49.39 50.37 14.19
CA LEU A 9 -49.71 50.12 12.74
C LEU A 9 -50.44 51.21 11.89
N PRO A 10 -50.46 51.15 10.52
CA PRO A 10 -49.83 50.19 9.57
C PRO A 10 -49.29 50.80 8.22
N LEU A 11 -48.80 49.90 7.35
CA LEU A 11 -48.88 49.86 5.87
C LEU A 11 -47.95 50.74 4.98
N GLN A 12 -46.93 50.11 4.38
CA GLN A 12 -46.90 49.65 2.97
C GLN A 12 -45.52 49.07 2.62
N PHE A 13 -45.47 47.92 1.95
CA PHE A 13 -44.26 47.29 1.41
C PHE A 13 -44.53 46.77 -0.01
N PHE A 14 -43.61 47.05 -0.94
CA PHE A 14 -43.38 46.27 -2.16
C PHE A 14 -41.86 46.20 -2.38
N GLY A 15 -41.32 45.01 -2.66
CA GLY A 15 -39.95 44.82 -3.14
C GLY A 15 -39.13 43.72 -2.44
N GLN A 16 -39.26 42.48 -2.97
CA GLN A 16 -38.28 41.36 -3.03
C GLN A 16 -36.81 41.72 -2.71
N VAL A 17 -35.97 40.93 -2.02
CA VAL A 17 -35.73 39.48 -1.98
C VAL A 17 -35.10 39.14 -0.61
N GLY A 18 -35.52 38.06 0.04
CA GLY A 18 -34.78 37.50 1.16
C GLY A 18 -35.47 36.30 1.80
N THR A 19 -34.83 35.14 1.73
CA THR A 19 -34.87 34.14 2.79
C THR A 19 -33.50 33.47 2.88
N GLY A 20 -32.67 33.94 3.82
CA GLY A 20 -31.88 33.03 4.65
C GLY A 20 -32.87 32.21 5.51
N GLN A 21 -32.51 31.13 6.18
CA GLN A 21 -31.23 30.66 6.67
C GLN A 21 -31.55 29.29 7.29
N LEU A 22 -30.74 28.26 7.05
CA LEU A 22 -30.55 27.21 8.05
C LEU A 22 -29.06 26.88 8.11
N ARG A 23 -28.43 27.38 9.18
CA ARG A 23 -27.12 26.94 9.66
C ARG A 23 -27.27 25.58 10.36
N PHE A 24 -26.14 24.88 10.36
CA PHE A 24 -25.66 23.83 11.28
C PHE A 24 -25.63 22.40 10.75
N ALA A 25 -24.42 21.83 10.93
CA ALA A 25 -23.98 20.45 10.79
C ALA A 25 -23.55 19.97 9.40
N SER A 26 -22.32 20.33 8.98
CA SER A 26 -21.37 19.38 8.35
C SER A 26 -19.99 20.00 8.06
N GLU A 27 -19.32 20.60 9.05
CA GLU A 27 -17.94 21.11 8.88
C GLU A 27 -16.83 20.06 9.19
N HIS A 28 -17.18 18.77 9.35
CA HIS A 28 -16.19 17.74 9.72
C HIS A 28 -15.93 16.61 8.73
N MET A 29 -16.52 16.61 7.51
CA MET A 29 -16.27 15.53 6.53
C MET A 29 -15.53 15.95 5.26
N GLY A 30 -15.09 17.21 5.16
CA GLY A 30 -14.38 17.72 3.96
C GLY A 30 -12.85 17.66 4.01
N ASN A 31 -12.26 17.46 5.20
CA ASN A 31 -10.80 17.50 5.40
C ASN A 31 -10.10 16.13 5.22
N GLU A 32 -10.84 15.03 5.09
CA GLU A 32 -10.23 13.69 4.99
C GLU A 32 -9.79 13.33 3.56
N ILE A 33 -10.52 13.83 2.55
CA ILE A 33 -10.22 13.59 1.12
C ILE A 33 -8.95 14.37 0.69
N SER A 34 -8.72 15.56 1.24
CA SER A 34 -7.54 16.37 0.90
C SER A 34 -6.24 15.78 1.40
N VAL A 35 -6.21 15.13 2.57
CA VAL A 35 -4.95 14.71 3.21
C VAL A 35 -4.23 13.60 2.42
N ILE A 36 -4.98 12.71 1.77
CA ILE A 36 -4.39 11.70 0.88
C ILE A 36 -4.27 12.22 -0.55
N SER A 37 -5.20 13.02 -1.08
CA SER A 37 -5.02 13.64 -2.40
C SER A 37 -3.75 14.50 -2.42
N ASP A 38 -3.54 15.35 -1.41
CA ASP A 38 -2.33 16.16 -1.26
C ASP A 38 -1.06 15.29 -1.13
N PHE A 39 -1.16 14.09 -0.56
CA PHE A 39 -0.06 13.13 -0.50
C PHE A 39 0.21 12.49 -1.86
N VAL A 40 -0.83 12.01 -2.53
CA VAL A 40 -0.84 11.44 -3.89
C VAL A 40 -0.25 12.44 -4.88
N ASP A 41 -0.69 13.70 -4.81
CA ASP A 41 -0.21 14.81 -5.65
C ASP A 41 1.22 15.24 -5.28
N SER A 42 1.61 15.13 -4.01
CA SER A 42 2.97 15.48 -3.59
C SER A 42 4.04 14.42 -3.82
N VAL A 43 3.64 13.14 -3.92
CA VAL A 43 4.51 12.02 -4.30
C VAL A 43 4.48 11.82 -5.82
N GLY A 44 3.40 12.24 -6.50
CA GLY A 44 3.25 12.19 -7.95
C GLY A 44 3.99 13.28 -8.74
N ASN A 45 4.46 14.35 -8.09
CA ASN A 45 5.11 15.48 -8.77
C ASN A 45 6.60 15.25 -9.15
N GLY A 46 6.97 14.01 -9.43
CA GLY A 46 8.31 13.62 -9.85
C GLY A 46 8.28 12.48 -10.86
N ALA A 47 7.58 12.65 -11.98
CA ALA A 47 7.85 11.95 -13.26
C ALA A 47 6.76 12.27 -14.30
N ASP A 48 6.77 13.49 -14.85
CA ASP A 48 6.17 13.75 -16.17
C ASP A 48 7.19 14.50 -17.02
N ALA A 49 8.24 13.79 -17.40
CA ALA A 49 9.12 14.19 -18.49
C ALA A 49 8.82 13.30 -19.70
N GLN A 50 8.11 13.86 -20.68
CA GLN A 50 7.96 13.26 -22.01
C GLN A 50 9.35 13.07 -22.64
N MET A 51 9.84 11.83 -22.67
CA MET A 51 11.00 11.43 -23.47
C MET A 51 10.53 10.73 -24.74
N THR A 52 10.58 11.47 -25.86
CA THR A 52 10.48 10.90 -27.20
C THR A 52 11.88 10.41 -27.61
N TYR A 53 12.14 9.10 -27.56
CA TYR A 53 13.34 8.50 -28.14
C TYR A 53 13.06 7.16 -28.85
N ASN A 54 13.39 7.16 -30.15
CA ASN A 54 13.61 6.08 -31.12
C ASN A 54 13.11 4.63 -30.85
N ASN A 55 12.03 4.29 -31.55
CA ASN A 55 11.33 2.99 -31.60
C ASN A 55 12.14 1.79 -32.14
N GLN A 56 13.33 1.98 -32.73
CA GLN A 56 14.07 0.90 -33.41
C GLN A 56 15.11 0.18 -32.54
N GLN A 57 15.65 0.82 -31.50
CA GLN A 57 16.62 0.16 -30.59
C GLN A 57 15.94 -0.70 -29.53
N GLN A 58 14.72 -0.34 -29.11
CA GLN A 58 14.00 -0.99 -28.02
C GLN A 58 13.57 -2.44 -28.36
N MET A 59 13.30 -2.73 -29.65
CA MET A 59 12.97 -4.09 -30.09
C MET A 59 14.15 -5.04 -29.93
N ASN A 60 15.38 -4.59 -30.18
CA ASN A 60 16.59 -5.42 -30.14
C ASN A 60 16.99 -5.79 -28.69
N THR A 61 16.79 -4.86 -27.75
CA THR A 61 17.06 -5.09 -26.32
C THR A 61 15.95 -5.88 -25.62
N ALA A 62 14.70 -5.68 -26.01
CA ALA A 62 13.58 -6.50 -25.52
C ALA A 62 13.69 -7.95 -26.00
N GLU A 63 14.04 -8.18 -27.27
CA GLU A 63 14.33 -9.52 -27.80
C GLU A 63 15.48 -10.19 -27.07
N LYS A 64 16.56 -9.45 -26.77
CA LYS A 64 17.68 -9.93 -25.96
C LYS A 64 17.23 -10.34 -24.55
N PHE A 65 16.35 -9.58 -23.89
CA PHE A 65 15.75 -9.96 -22.62
C PHE A 65 14.92 -11.26 -22.73
N PHE A 66 14.03 -11.37 -23.72
CA PHE A 66 13.23 -12.57 -23.91
C PHE A 66 14.09 -13.81 -24.22
N LEU A 67 15.19 -13.64 -24.96
CA LEU A 67 16.18 -14.69 -25.23
C LEU A 67 16.94 -15.11 -23.96
N THR A 68 17.43 -14.16 -23.15
CA THR A 68 18.11 -14.44 -21.88
C THR A 68 17.18 -15.04 -20.83
N ALA A 69 15.92 -14.64 -20.79
CA ALA A 69 14.91 -15.22 -19.90
C ALA A 69 14.49 -16.64 -20.34
N ALA A 70 14.55 -16.93 -21.64
CA ALA A 70 14.21 -18.23 -22.21
C ALA A 70 15.38 -19.25 -22.15
N ASP A 71 16.63 -18.79 -22.20
CA ASP A 71 17.83 -19.63 -22.13
C ASP A 71 18.91 -19.03 -21.19
N PRO A 72 18.71 -19.08 -19.86
CA PRO A 72 19.69 -18.61 -18.91
C PRO A 72 20.92 -19.56 -18.88
N SER A 73 22.11 -19.00 -19.07
CA SER A 73 23.41 -19.70 -19.10
C SER A 73 23.61 -20.69 -17.92
N ASP A 74 24.28 -21.84 -18.10
CA ASP A 74 24.36 -22.95 -17.11
C ASP A 74 25.24 -22.70 -15.87
N GLY A 75 25.34 -21.43 -15.44
CA GLY A 75 26.07 -20.98 -14.26
C GLY A 75 25.32 -21.16 -12.93
N LYS A 76 25.91 -20.66 -11.83
CA LYS A 76 25.26 -20.67 -10.51
C LYS A 76 23.96 -19.86 -10.56
N LEU A 77 22.97 -20.26 -9.77
CA LEU A 77 21.63 -19.65 -9.74
C LEU A 77 21.67 -18.13 -9.54
N GLU A 78 22.62 -17.62 -8.74
CA GLU A 78 22.77 -16.18 -8.47
C GLU A 78 23.37 -15.41 -9.66
N ASP A 79 24.24 -16.04 -10.44
CA ASP A 79 24.80 -15.45 -11.66
C ASP A 79 23.72 -15.37 -12.74
N ARG A 80 22.90 -16.42 -12.89
CA ARG A 80 21.69 -16.44 -13.75
C ARG A 80 20.70 -15.34 -13.36
N LEU A 81 20.49 -15.16 -12.06
CA LEU A 81 19.58 -14.16 -11.51
C LEU A 81 20.03 -12.74 -11.85
N THR A 82 21.32 -12.51 -11.68
CA THR A 82 21.96 -11.25 -11.99
C THR A 82 21.87 -10.95 -13.49
N GLU A 83 22.04 -11.96 -14.34
CA GLU A 83 21.93 -11.83 -15.79
C GLU A 83 20.51 -11.46 -16.25
N VAL A 84 19.47 -12.10 -15.72
CA VAL A 84 18.06 -11.79 -16.05
C VAL A 84 17.67 -10.37 -15.59
N ILE A 85 18.16 -9.94 -14.43
CA ILE A 85 17.86 -8.61 -13.88
C ILE A 85 18.61 -7.52 -14.67
N ASN A 86 19.88 -7.76 -15.00
CA ASN A 86 20.65 -6.88 -15.87
C ASN A 86 20.01 -6.78 -17.26
N ALA A 87 19.48 -7.89 -17.80
CA ALA A 87 18.74 -7.88 -19.06
C ALA A 87 17.41 -7.09 -18.97
N LYS A 88 16.66 -7.18 -17.85
CA LYS A 88 15.47 -6.32 -17.61
C LYS A 88 15.85 -4.83 -17.55
N TYR A 89 16.98 -4.51 -16.93
CA TYR A 89 17.50 -3.15 -16.83
C TYR A 89 17.94 -2.61 -18.20
N GLU A 90 18.78 -3.35 -18.94
CA GLU A 90 19.24 -3.00 -20.30
C GLU A 90 18.07 -2.83 -21.28
N ALA A 91 17.01 -3.64 -21.12
CA ALA A 91 15.80 -3.54 -21.93
C ALA A 91 14.86 -2.39 -21.56
N GLY A 92 15.15 -1.64 -20.49
CA GLY A 92 14.30 -0.54 -20.01
C GLY A 92 12.95 -0.99 -19.45
N PHE A 93 12.80 -2.27 -19.11
CA PHE A 93 11.58 -2.80 -18.48
C PHE A 93 11.51 -2.51 -16.98
N LEU A 94 12.65 -2.19 -16.36
CA LEU A 94 12.70 -1.81 -14.96
C LEU A 94 12.28 -0.35 -14.78
N LYS A 95 11.08 -0.14 -14.24
CA LYS A 95 10.51 1.18 -13.99
C LYS A 95 10.37 1.42 -12.49
N PRO A 96 10.53 2.65 -11.99
CA PRO A 96 10.20 2.99 -10.61
C PRO A 96 8.80 2.54 -10.24
N TYR A 97 8.65 1.89 -9.08
CA TYR A 97 7.33 1.51 -8.60
C TYR A 97 6.54 2.75 -8.15
N ASN A 98 5.30 2.85 -8.63
CA ASN A 98 4.43 3.96 -8.33
C ASN A 98 3.66 3.71 -7.00
N TYR A 99 4.22 4.25 -5.92
CA TYR A 99 3.59 4.19 -4.59
C TYR A 99 2.27 4.97 -4.50
N VAL A 100 2.06 5.98 -5.34
CA VAL A 100 0.84 6.80 -5.37
C VAL A 100 -0.37 5.93 -5.67
N ASN A 101 -0.28 5.11 -6.72
CA ASN A 101 -1.36 4.20 -7.11
C ASN A 101 -1.68 3.17 -6.03
N GLY A 102 -0.65 2.65 -5.35
CA GLY A 102 -0.84 1.68 -4.26
C GLY A 102 -1.59 2.27 -3.06
N TYR A 103 -1.29 3.52 -2.67
CA TYR A 103 -2.03 4.18 -1.59
C TYR A 103 -3.43 4.65 -2.02
N ALA A 104 -3.62 5.05 -3.27
CA ALA A 104 -4.94 5.35 -3.81
C ALA A 104 -5.86 4.10 -3.78
N ARG A 105 -5.31 2.93 -4.09
CA ARG A 105 -6.02 1.65 -3.96
C ARG A 105 -6.40 1.35 -2.51
N LEU A 106 -5.48 1.54 -1.56
CA LEU A 106 -5.76 1.37 -0.13
C LEU A 106 -6.88 2.31 0.32
N GLN A 107 -6.85 3.58 -0.08
CA GLN A 107 -7.89 4.55 0.26
C GLN A 107 -9.27 4.10 -0.23
N LYS A 108 -9.37 3.73 -1.51
CA LYS A 108 -10.62 3.24 -2.11
C LYS A 108 -11.17 2.02 -1.35
N TYR A 109 -10.29 1.12 -0.94
CA TYR A 109 -10.68 -0.04 -0.12
C TYR A 109 -11.21 0.39 1.25
N MET A 110 -10.52 1.29 1.96
CA MET A 110 -10.97 1.77 3.27
C MET A 110 -12.35 2.45 3.20
N ASP A 111 -12.62 3.20 2.12
CA ASP A 111 -13.91 3.89 1.95
C ASP A 111 -15.08 2.94 1.68
N THR A 112 -14.82 1.76 1.12
CA THR A 112 -15.85 0.79 0.75
C THR A 112 -16.03 -0.30 1.80
N ASN A 113 -14.95 -0.69 2.51
CA ASN A 113 -14.89 -1.91 3.30
C ASN A 113 -14.62 -1.70 4.79
N MET A 114 -14.41 -0.46 5.27
CA MET A 114 -14.11 -0.17 6.68
C MET A 114 -15.05 0.86 7.28
N THR A 115 -15.19 0.83 8.60
CA THR A 115 -15.89 1.87 9.36
C THR A 115 -15.09 3.17 9.38
N ALA A 116 -15.79 4.30 9.52
CA ALA A 116 -15.16 5.62 9.58
C ALA A 116 -14.11 5.73 10.70
N SER A 117 -14.36 5.11 11.87
CA SER A 117 -13.43 5.07 12.99
C SER A 117 -12.14 4.31 12.66
N SER A 118 -12.25 3.13 12.05
CA SER A 118 -11.08 2.33 11.67
C SER A 118 -10.25 3.01 10.59
N ARG A 119 -10.93 3.59 9.59
CA ARG A 119 -10.28 4.41 8.56
C ARG A 119 -9.48 5.55 9.19
N GLN A 120 -10.09 6.34 10.07
CA GLN A 120 -9.42 7.46 10.71
C GLN A 120 -8.17 7.03 11.51
N ARG A 121 -8.22 5.89 12.21
CA ARG A 121 -7.06 5.34 12.92
C ARG A 121 -5.91 5.02 11.97
N ILE A 122 -6.19 4.34 10.86
CA ILE A 122 -5.16 4.01 9.85
C ILE A 122 -4.59 5.30 9.25
N LEU A 123 -5.44 6.27 8.88
CA LEU A 123 -5.02 7.55 8.32
C LEU A 123 -4.13 8.35 9.27
N ASN A 124 -4.47 8.38 10.56
CA ASN A 124 -3.65 9.04 11.58
C ASN A 124 -2.26 8.43 11.65
N VAL A 125 -2.16 7.09 11.63
CA VAL A 125 -0.87 6.39 11.62
C VAL A 125 -0.10 6.72 10.34
N MET A 126 -0.76 6.70 9.18
CA MET A 126 -0.13 7.05 7.90
C MET A 126 0.40 8.49 7.88
N GLY A 127 -0.31 9.42 8.53
CA GLY A 127 0.10 10.80 8.69
C GLY A 127 1.44 10.95 9.43
N THR A 128 1.75 10.05 10.38
CA THR A 128 2.98 10.16 11.20
C THR A 128 4.26 10.01 10.38
N PHE A 129 4.28 9.07 9.44
CA PHE A 129 5.47 8.76 8.65
C PHE A 129 5.54 9.46 7.28
N ARG A 130 4.47 10.15 6.89
CA ARG A 130 4.39 10.89 5.63
C ARG A 130 5.55 11.88 5.42
N PRO A 131 5.94 12.72 6.41
CA PRO A 131 7.04 13.67 6.23
C PRO A 131 8.38 12.97 5.98
N ALA A 132 8.63 11.86 6.68
CA ALA A 132 9.86 11.09 6.53
C ALA A 132 9.96 10.49 5.12
N PHE A 133 8.88 9.92 4.60
CA PHE A 133 8.84 9.42 3.22
C PHE A 133 9.05 10.52 2.19
N ARG A 134 8.43 11.69 2.38
CA ARG A 134 8.59 12.82 1.46
C ARG A 134 10.02 13.34 1.45
N SER A 135 10.62 13.50 2.63
CA SER A 135 12.00 13.97 2.76
C SER A 135 12.98 13.06 2.04
N VAL A 136 12.80 11.74 2.14
CA VAL A 136 13.67 10.80 1.44
C VAL A 136 13.37 10.81 -0.05
N ALA A 137 12.11 10.77 -0.48
CA ALA A 137 11.75 10.80 -1.90
C ALA A 137 12.33 12.02 -2.64
N GLN A 138 12.36 13.20 -2.00
CA GLN A 138 12.97 14.42 -2.56
C GLN A 138 14.49 14.34 -2.71
N SER A 139 15.15 13.44 -1.98
CA SER A 139 16.60 13.24 -2.03
C SER A 139 17.03 12.18 -3.04
N LEU A 140 16.08 11.42 -3.61
CA LEU A 140 16.37 10.32 -4.54
C LEU A 140 16.40 10.80 -5.98
N THR A 141 17.35 10.26 -6.75
CA THR A 141 17.39 10.41 -8.21
C THR A 141 16.55 9.35 -8.89
N ASP A 142 16.21 9.55 -10.17
CA ASP A 142 15.50 8.55 -10.98
C ASP A 142 16.28 7.21 -11.04
N ILE A 143 17.60 7.28 -11.10
CA ILE A 143 18.49 6.11 -11.09
C ILE A 143 18.36 5.37 -9.75
N ASP A 144 18.30 6.10 -8.63
CA ASP A 144 18.13 5.49 -7.32
C ASP A 144 16.80 4.78 -7.18
N LEU A 145 15.72 5.35 -7.72
CA LEU A 145 14.40 4.71 -7.73
C LEU A 145 14.41 3.40 -8.55
N ILE A 146 15.12 3.37 -9.67
CA ILE A 146 15.31 2.17 -10.48
C ILE A 146 16.13 1.12 -9.70
N LEU A 147 17.21 1.50 -9.03
CA LEU A 147 18.02 0.58 -8.22
C LEU A 147 17.26 0.02 -7.02
N VAL A 148 16.38 0.81 -6.39
CA VAL A 148 15.50 0.31 -5.32
C VAL A 148 14.55 -0.75 -5.87
N GLU A 149 14.01 -0.55 -7.07
CA GLU A 149 13.14 -1.53 -7.71
C GLU A 149 13.90 -2.80 -8.13
N GLU A 150 15.12 -2.64 -8.64
CA GLU A 150 16.01 -3.76 -8.94
C GLU A 150 16.27 -4.62 -7.70
N ALA A 151 16.57 -3.99 -6.57
CA ALA A 151 16.80 -4.65 -5.30
C ALA A 151 15.53 -5.37 -4.79
N PHE A 152 14.35 -4.80 -5.03
CA PHE A 152 13.08 -5.45 -4.72
C PHE A 152 12.87 -6.72 -5.55
N GLU A 153 13.11 -6.69 -6.87
CA GLU A 153 13.01 -7.87 -7.73
C GLU A 153 14.01 -8.98 -7.33
N ARG A 154 15.26 -8.62 -6.99
CA ARG A 154 16.24 -9.56 -6.42
C ARG A 154 15.70 -10.23 -5.16
N LEU A 155 15.20 -9.42 -4.23
CA LEU A 155 14.65 -9.91 -2.97
C LEU A 155 13.49 -10.87 -3.21
N LEU A 156 12.59 -10.55 -4.14
CA LEU A 156 11.49 -11.45 -4.50
C LEU A 156 12.00 -12.83 -4.91
N LEU A 157 13.06 -12.91 -5.71
CA LEU A 157 13.60 -14.17 -6.19
C LEU A 157 14.27 -14.99 -5.07
N ASP A 158 14.98 -14.34 -4.15
CA ASP A 158 15.51 -15.01 -2.95
C ASP A 158 14.38 -15.66 -2.13
N TYR A 159 13.24 -14.97 -2.03
CA TYR A 159 12.08 -15.46 -1.30
C TYR A 159 11.36 -16.63 -1.98
N ASP A 160 11.56 -16.90 -3.29
CA ASP A 160 10.97 -18.11 -3.92
C ASP A 160 11.51 -19.38 -3.28
N ARG A 161 12.84 -19.44 -3.10
CA ARG A 161 13.48 -20.60 -2.48
C ARG A 161 13.03 -20.73 -1.03
N VAL A 162 13.04 -19.63 -0.30
CA VAL A 162 12.62 -19.58 1.10
C VAL A 162 11.18 -20.10 1.25
N PHE A 163 10.23 -19.58 0.47
CA PHE A 163 8.83 -19.97 0.53
C PHE A 163 8.57 -21.40 0.04
N SER A 164 9.40 -21.93 -0.86
CA SER A 164 9.31 -23.34 -1.27
C SER A 164 9.80 -24.33 -0.20
N SER A 165 10.65 -23.88 0.72
CA SER A 165 11.28 -24.70 1.75
C SER A 165 10.63 -24.59 3.14
N MET A 166 9.81 -23.56 3.37
CA MET A 166 9.20 -23.27 4.66
C MET A 166 7.78 -23.82 4.75
N GLY A 167 7.50 -24.64 5.77
CA GLY A 167 6.16 -25.18 6.03
C GLY A 167 5.23 -24.26 6.84
N ILE A 168 5.64 -23.02 7.12
CA ILE A 168 4.86 -22.05 7.89
C ILE A 168 4.13 -21.13 6.91
N PRO A 169 2.81 -20.90 7.03
CA PRO A 169 2.09 -19.96 6.16
C PRO A 169 2.73 -18.57 6.19
N ALA A 170 3.23 -18.12 5.05
CA ALA A 170 3.98 -16.89 4.91
C ALA A 170 3.59 -16.12 3.64
N CYS A 171 3.62 -14.80 3.76
CA CYS A 171 3.29 -13.88 2.69
C CYS A 171 4.22 -12.67 2.71
N LEU A 172 4.50 -12.12 1.54
CA LEU A 172 5.37 -10.98 1.32
C LEU A 172 4.59 -9.93 0.53
N TRP A 173 4.55 -8.72 1.08
CA TRP A 173 3.88 -7.58 0.47
C TRP A 173 4.72 -6.30 0.56
N ARG A 174 4.43 -5.34 -0.31
CA ARG A 174 5.02 -4.00 -0.25
C ARG A 174 4.40 -3.20 0.89
N ARG A 175 5.04 -2.10 1.29
CA ARG A 175 4.48 -1.11 2.25
C ARG A 175 3.09 -0.56 1.89
N THR A 176 2.65 -0.68 0.64
CA THR A 176 1.30 -0.33 0.19
C THR A 176 0.24 -1.39 0.55
N GLY A 177 0.68 -2.56 0.99
CA GLY A 177 -0.18 -3.72 1.28
C GLY A 177 -0.30 -4.70 0.13
N GLU A 178 0.21 -4.39 -1.06
CA GLU A 178 0.15 -5.26 -2.25
C GLU A 178 1.02 -6.50 -2.11
N ILE A 179 0.41 -7.67 -2.26
CA ILE A 179 1.05 -8.97 -2.10
C ILE A 179 1.79 -9.34 -3.39
N TYR A 180 3.08 -9.62 -3.25
CA TYR A 180 3.92 -10.04 -4.38
C TYR A 180 4.31 -11.52 -4.31
N LYS A 181 4.37 -12.12 -3.12
CA LYS A 181 4.56 -13.57 -2.94
C LYS A 181 3.77 -14.11 -1.77
N GLY A 182 3.30 -15.34 -1.91
CA GLY A 182 2.79 -16.18 -0.83
C GLY A 182 3.22 -17.62 -1.06
N ASN A 183 3.41 -18.37 0.03
CA ASN A 183 3.64 -19.80 -0.08
C ASN A 183 2.33 -20.58 -0.22
N LYS A 184 2.45 -21.88 -0.51
CA LYS A 184 1.30 -22.77 -0.72
C LYS A 184 0.46 -22.91 0.55
N GLU A 185 1.12 -22.85 1.69
CA GLU A 185 0.57 -22.95 3.03
C GLU A 185 -0.32 -21.75 3.33
N PHE A 186 0.14 -20.53 2.99
CA PHE A 186 -0.67 -19.32 3.11
C PHE A 186 -1.85 -19.31 2.13
N ALA A 187 -1.62 -19.68 0.86
CA ALA A 187 -2.68 -19.82 -0.13
C ALA A 187 -3.79 -20.77 0.33
N SER A 188 -3.40 -21.91 0.90
CA SER A 188 -4.32 -22.91 1.47
C SER A 188 -5.05 -22.38 2.70
N LEU A 189 -4.36 -21.60 3.54
CA LEU A 189 -4.92 -21.01 4.75
C LEU A 189 -6.06 -20.03 4.44
N VAL A 190 -5.82 -19.07 3.55
CA VAL A 190 -6.86 -18.10 3.14
C VAL A 190 -7.82 -18.64 2.07
N LYS A 191 -7.55 -19.85 1.57
CA LYS A 191 -8.26 -20.53 0.47
C LYS A 191 -8.36 -19.68 -0.79
N VAL A 192 -7.24 -19.09 -1.20
CA VAL A 192 -7.11 -18.37 -2.47
C VAL A 192 -6.12 -19.08 -3.38
N PRO A 193 -6.30 -19.03 -4.70
CA PRO A 193 -5.31 -19.55 -5.63
C PRO A 193 -3.96 -18.81 -5.48
N ILE A 194 -2.85 -19.55 -5.58
CA ILE A 194 -1.51 -19.00 -5.35
C ILE A 194 -1.13 -17.94 -6.40
N GLU A 195 -1.72 -18.00 -7.59
CA GLU A 195 -1.57 -17.01 -8.65
C GLU A 195 -2.13 -15.62 -8.26
N ASN A 196 -3.10 -15.56 -7.34
CA ASN A 196 -3.65 -14.29 -6.85
C ASN A 196 -2.77 -13.65 -5.76
N LEU A 197 -1.83 -14.42 -5.19
CA LEU A 197 -0.85 -13.97 -4.21
C LEU A 197 0.47 -13.54 -4.85
N ARG A 198 0.43 -13.18 -6.13
CA ARG A 198 1.58 -12.71 -6.91
C ARG A 198 1.23 -11.40 -7.62
N GLU A 199 2.26 -10.62 -7.95
CA GLU A 199 2.15 -9.42 -8.80
C GLU A 199 1.22 -8.32 -8.29
N GLY A 200 0.94 -8.25 -6.98
CA GLY A 200 0.11 -7.21 -6.40
C GLY A 200 -1.39 -7.35 -6.68
N ARG A 201 -1.87 -8.51 -7.16
CA ARG A 201 -3.29 -8.72 -7.48
C ARG A 201 -4.18 -8.60 -6.26
N LEU A 202 -3.74 -9.14 -5.13
CA LEU A 202 -4.39 -9.02 -3.82
C LEU A 202 -3.56 -8.15 -2.88
N CYS A 203 -4.24 -7.50 -1.95
CA CYS A 203 -3.64 -6.78 -0.85
C CYS A 203 -3.87 -7.51 0.48
N ILE A 204 -2.92 -7.39 1.39
CA ILE A 204 -2.98 -8.06 2.69
C ILE A 204 -4.18 -7.60 3.53
N TYR A 205 -4.54 -6.32 3.43
CA TYR A 205 -5.70 -5.76 4.13
C TYR A 205 -7.05 -6.29 3.60
N GLU A 206 -7.08 -6.92 2.43
CA GLU A 206 -8.28 -7.60 1.90
C GLU A 206 -8.47 -8.97 2.58
N LEU A 207 -7.37 -9.61 2.98
CA LEU A 207 -7.30 -10.93 3.62
C LEU A 207 -7.33 -10.87 5.16
N MET A 208 -7.24 -9.67 5.74
CA MET A 208 -7.36 -9.45 7.19
C MET A 208 -8.77 -8.97 7.55
N ALA A 209 -9.27 -9.36 8.71
CA ALA A 209 -10.43 -8.70 9.30
C ALA A 209 -10.10 -7.23 9.62
N GLU A 210 -11.11 -6.36 9.62
CA GLU A 210 -10.94 -4.92 9.80
C GLU A 210 -10.11 -4.56 11.04
N GLU A 211 -10.47 -5.10 12.21
CA GLU A 211 -9.74 -4.87 13.47
C GLU A 211 -8.28 -5.31 13.39
N SER A 212 -7.99 -6.41 12.68
CA SER A 212 -6.63 -6.91 12.51
C SER A 212 -5.82 -6.05 11.55
N ALA A 213 -6.46 -5.51 10.50
CA ALA A 213 -5.82 -4.57 9.60
C ALA A 213 -5.46 -3.26 10.31
N VAL A 214 -6.35 -2.74 11.17
CA VAL A 214 -6.07 -1.55 11.99
C VAL A 214 -4.90 -1.81 12.95
N ASN A 215 -4.94 -2.93 13.69
CA ASN A 215 -3.85 -3.31 14.59
C ASN A 215 -2.52 -3.46 13.85
N TYR A 216 -2.52 -4.07 12.65
CA TYR A 216 -1.33 -4.16 11.80
C TYR A 216 -0.77 -2.76 11.47
N TRP A 217 -1.60 -1.84 10.99
CA TRP A 217 -1.15 -0.48 10.64
C TRP A 217 -0.59 0.26 11.85
N GLU A 218 -1.24 0.20 13.01
CA GLU A 218 -0.77 0.82 14.25
C GLU A 218 0.60 0.26 14.68
N LYS A 219 0.77 -1.07 14.62
CA LYS A 219 2.07 -1.69 14.92
C LYS A 219 3.13 -1.34 13.88
N TYR A 220 2.77 -1.34 12.60
CA TYR A 220 3.66 -0.97 11.51
C TYR A 220 4.15 0.47 11.65
N GLY A 221 3.27 1.43 11.91
CA GLY A 221 3.64 2.84 12.06
C GLY A 221 4.64 3.09 13.20
N ASN A 222 4.50 2.36 14.30
CA ASN A 222 5.42 2.46 15.44
C ASN A 222 6.85 1.99 15.10
N ILE A 223 7.00 0.96 14.27
CA ILE A 223 8.32 0.40 13.97
C ILE A 223 8.86 0.77 12.59
N ALA A 224 8.06 1.35 11.69
CA ALA A 224 8.45 1.60 10.29
C ALA A 224 9.79 2.35 10.16
N PHE A 225 10.03 3.34 11.03
CA PHE A 225 11.23 4.18 11.01
C PHE A 225 12.16 3.97 12.21
N ASP A 226 11.89 2.98 13.05
CA ASP A 226 12.81 2.58 14.12
C ASP A 226 13.84 1.58 13.55
N PRO A 227 15.13 1.96 13.40
CA PRO A 227 16.14 1.04 12.86
C PRO A 227 16.45 -0.12 13.83
N GLY A 228 16.21 0.07 15.12
CA GLY A 228 16.44 -0.93 16.16
C GLY A 228 15.39 -2.05 16.17
N GLN A 229 14.18 -1.76 15.71
CA GLN A 229 13.09 -2.74 15.64
C GLN A 229 12.79 -3.15 14.19
N LYS A 230 12.84 -4.47 13.97
CA LYS A 230 12.62 -5.06 12.64
C LYS A 230 11.41 -5.98 12.59
N ALA A 231 10.95 -6.50 13.73
CA ALA A 231 9.88 -7.47 13.78
C ALA A 231 8.89 -7.18 14.91
N VAL A 232 7.62 -7.46 14.65
CA VAL A 232 6.53 -7.40 15.64
C VAL A 232 5.83 -8.74 15.65
N LEU A 233 5.47 -9.20 16.85
CA LEU A 233 4.55 -10.31 17.07
C LEU A 233 3.23 -9.76 17.61
N THR A 234 2.12 -10.21 17.05
CA THR A 234 0.77 -9.82 17.42
C THR A 234 -0.23 -10.94 17.04
N SER A 235 -1.52 -10.68 17.18
CA SER A 235 -2.57 -11.57 16.69
C SER A 235 -3.24 -10.96 15.46
N CYS A 236 -3.76 -11.82 14.58
CA CYS A 236 -4.49 -11.43 13.40
C CYS A 236 -5.63 -12.40 13.14
N LEU A 237 -6.76 -11.88 12.71
CA LEU A 237 -7.87 -12.63 12.17
C LEU A 237 -7.78 -12.55 10.64
N LEU A 238 -7.58 -13.68 10.00
CA LEU A 238 -7.61 -13.80 8.54
C LEU A 238 -9.01 -14.15 8.06
N ARG A 239 -9.40 -13.61 6.91
CA ARG A 239 -10.66 -13.90 6.25
C ARG A 239 -10.41 -14.31 4.80
N ASN A 240 -11.33 -15.09 4.26
CA ASN A 240 -11.34 -15.36 2.82
C ASN A 240 -11.87 -14.12 2.07
N PRO A 241 -11.31 -13.73 0.92
CA PRO A 241 -11.84 -12.64 0.12
C PRO A 241 -13.20 -12.94 -0.55
N ASP A 242 -13.64 -14.21 -0.61
CA ASP A 242 -14.96 -14.59 -1.10
C ASP A 242 -16.06 -14.09 -0.14
N PRO A 243 -16.98 -13.22 -0.60
CA PRO A 243 -18.05 -12.67 0.25
C PRO A 243 -19.00 -13.72 0.83
N ASN A 244 -19.05 -14.92 0.24
CA ASN A 244 -19.89 -16.02 0.75
C ASN A 244 -19.22 -16.80 1.89
N SER A 245 -17.93 -16.61 2.10
CA SER A 245 -17.18 -17.31 3.14
C SER A 245 -17.09 -16.47 4.42
N THR A 246 -17.90 -16.80 5.42
CA THR A 246 -17.85 -16.18 6.75
C THR A 246 -16.75 -16.75 7.66
N ASN A 247 -15.91 -17.66 7.14
CA ASN A 247 -14.90 -18.31 7.95
C ASN A 247 -13.75 -17.34 8.27
N VAL A 248 -13.52 -17.13 9.56
CA VAL A 248 -12.43 -16.29 10.09
C VAL A 248 -11.46 -17.20 10.83
N ILE A 249 -10.17 -17.07 10.50
CA ILE A 249 -9.11 -17.89 11.06
C ILE A 249 -8.28 -17.03 12.00
N SER A 250 -8.25 -17.41 13.28
CA SER A 250 -7.35 -16.78 14.25
C SER A 250 -5.92 -17.23 14.03
N CYS A 251 -4.99 -16.28 13.98
CA CYS A 251 -3.58 -16.52 13.76
C CYS A 251 -2.73 -15.74 14.77
N CYS A 252 -1.69 -16.39 15.30
CA CYS A 252 -0.52 -15.70 15.79
C CYS A 252 0.22 -15.15 14.57
N PHE A 253 0.34 -13.83 14.51
CA PHE A 253 0.85 -13.11 13.36
C PHE A 253 2.15 -12.41 13.72
N SER A 254 3.20 -12.65 12.95
CA SER A 254 4.43 -11.86 13.03
C SER A 254 4.71 -11.22 11.69
N PHE A 255 5.26 -10.02 11.69
CA PHE A 255 5.78 -9.42 10.49
C PHE A 255 7.15 -8.81 10.72
N THR A 256 8.00 -8.91 9.70
CA THR A 256 9.33 -8.32 9.65
C THR A 256 9.39 -7.27 8.55
N ILE A 257 9.95 -6.10 8.86
CA ILE A 257 10.16 -5.01 7.91
C ILE A 257 11.58 -5.09 7.36
N ARG A 258 11.70 -5.22 6.04
CA ARG A 258 12.93 -5.01 5.27
C ARG A 258 12.96 -3.57 4.76
N ARG A 259 14.10 -2.92 4.93
CA ARG A 259 14.33 -1.54 4.50
C ARG A 259 15.37 -1.51 3.40
N ASP A 260 15.29 -0.51 2.53
CA ASP A 260 16.28 -0.25 1.49
C ASP A 260 17.54 0.46 2.05
N LYS A 261 18.45 0.81 1.14
CA LYS A 261 19.68 1.58 1.44
C LYS A 261 19.41 2.96 2.08
N TYR A 262 18.18 3.47 1.98
CA TYR A 262 17.75 4.75 2.54
C TYR A 262 16.93 4.61 3.83
N ASN A 263 16.90 3.40 4.42
CA ASN A 263 16.08 3.08 5.59
C ASN A 263 14.57 3.25 5.37
N ILE A 264 14.09 3.26 4.12
CA ILE A 264 12.66 3.20 3.83
C ILE A 264 12.22 1.74 3.87
N PRO A 265 11.14 1.39 4.61
CA PRO A 265 10.46 0.10 4.47
C PRO A 265 10.13 -0.19 3.01
N THR A 266 10.62 -1.29 2.45
CA THR A 266 10.31 -1.70 1.07
C THR A 266 9.39 -2.90 1.09
N VAL A 267 9.73 -3.88 1.92
CA VAL A 267 9.07 -5.19 1.96
C VAL A 267 8.70 -5.55 3.39
N ILE A 268 7.51 -6.10 3.54
CA ILE A 268 7.03 -6.68 4.78
C ILE A 268 6.82 -8.17 4.53
N VAL A 269 7.37 -8.98 5.43
CA VAL A 269 7.21 -10.44 5.39
C VAL A 269 6.43 -10.85 6.62
N GLY A 270 5.25 -11.41 6.40
CA GLY A 270 4.36 -11.91 7.43
C GLY A 270 4.40 -13.42 7.54
N ASN A 271 4.44 -13.93 8.77
CA ASN A 271 4.19 -15.34 9.08
C ASN A 271 2.91 -15.46 9.90
N PHE A 272 2.08 -16.43 9.53
CA PHE A 272 0.77 -16.66 10.10
C PHE A 272 0.71 -18.08 10.65
N LEU A 273 0.59 -18.20 11.97
CA LEU A 273 0.44 -19.47 12.65
C LEU A 273 -1.02 -19.61 13.12
N PRO A 274 -1.82 -20.49 12.48
CA PRO A 274 -3.21 -20.67 12.87
C PRO A 274 -3.31 -21.17 14.30
N VAL A 275 -4.23 -20.59 15.06
CA VAL A 275 -4.51 -20.99 16.44
C VAL A 275 -5.91 -21.57 16.49
N GLN A 276 -6.05 -22.78 17.02
CA GLN A 276 -7.36 -23.31 17.36
C GLN A 276 -7.84 -22.58 18.61
N LEU A 277 -8.96 -21.84 18.48
CA LEU A 277 -9.69 -21.36 19.66
C LEU A 277 -10.30 -22.61 20.31
N GLN A 278 -9.70 -23.06 21.41
CA GLN A 278 -10.27 -24.09 22.29
C GLN A 278 -11.47 -23.54 23.04
#